data_AF-A0A246JID4-F1
#
_entry.id   AF-A0A246JID4-F1
#
_cell.length_a   1.000
_cell.length_b   1.000
_cell.length_c   1.000
_cell.angle_alpha   90.00
_cell.angle_beta   90.00
_cell.angle_gamma   90.00
#
_symmetry.space_group_name_H-M   'P 1'
#
loop_
_entity.id
_entity.type
_entity.pdbx_description
1 polymer ?
#
loop_
_entity_poly.entity_id
_entity_poly.type
_entity_poly.pdbx_seq_one_letter_code
_entity_poly.pdbx_strand_id
1 'polypeptide(L)'
;MAVASVRGGAAGWAQLEGLTYRAFIVCAAQPVHQPVQPSHFLNPFKEATLQHTLPLLGRIDAPSVVPPSLLKHIRCYRAAVRLCWALRRAKGLRVSDLGRDHGFTRQHVSDYLNDDDLPTRRSLPAEQIHLFEDVCGNTAITQWLAGRHRFTLLEELQAERALA
;
A
#
# COMPACT_ATOMS: atom_id res chain seq x y z
N MET A 1 45.31 50.78 -37.06
CA MET A 1 45.63 52.21 -37.29
C MET A 1 45.27 52.54 -38.73
N ALA A 2 44.08 53.09 -38.95
CA ALA A 2 43.65 53.92 -40.09
C ALA A 2 42.13 54.11 -39.99
N VAL A 3 41.74 55.37 -39.89
CA VAL A 3 40.39 55.92 -39.67
C VAL A 3 39.71 56.15 -41.03
N ALA A 4 38.39 56.00 -41.11
CA ALA A 4 37.48 56.87 -41.88
C ALA A 4 36.05 56.33 -41.79
N SER A 5 34.97 57.09 -41.80
CA SER A 5 34.70 58.51 -41.63
C SER A 5 33.18 58.57 -41.82
N VAL A 6 32.42 58.86 -40.77
CA VAL A 6 30.99 59.17 -40.92
C VAL A 6 30.92 60.59 -41.48
N ARG A 7 30.76 60.71 -42.80
CA ARG A 7 30.36 61.97 -43.44
C ARG A 7 28.85 62.03 -43.47
N GLY A 8 28.34 63.08 -42.82
CA GLY A 8 26.92 63.35 -42.68
C GLY A 8 26.19 63.59 -44.00
N GLY A 9 24.87 63.56 -43.90
CA GLY A 9 23.96 63.95 -44.97
C GLY A 9 22.76 64.64 -44.35
N ALA A 10 22.65 65.93 -44.67
CA ALA A 10 21.71 66.93 -44.17
C ALA A 10 20.26 66.45 -43.94
N ALA A 11 19.66 66.98 -42.86
CA ALA A 11 18.23 67.13 -42.72
C ALA A 11 17.74 68.12 -43.81
N GLY A 12 17.44 67.59 -45.00
CA GLY A 12 16.70 68.28 -46.04
C GLY A 12 15.21 68.21 -45.72
N TRP A 13 14.60 69.36 -45.43
CA TRP A 13 13.14 69.47 -45.35
C TRP A 13 12.57 69.46 -46.76
N ALA A 14 12.05 68.31 -47.19
CA ALA A 14 11.18 68.24 -48.35
C ALA A 14 9.75 68.56 -47.90
N GLN A 15 9.34 69.81 -48.13
CA GLN A 15 7.96 70.25 -48.03
C GLN A 15 7.23 69.78 -49.30
N LEU A 16 6.43 68.72 -49.18
CA LEU A 16 5.42 68.36 -50.16
C LEU A 16 4.11 68.11 -49.43
N GLU A 17 3.06 68.56 -50.11
CA GLU A 17 1.75 68.87 -49.59
C GLU A 17 1.01 67.65 -49.01
N GLY A 18 0.35 67.88 -47.88
CA GLY A 18 -1.01 67.39 -47.69
C GLY A 18 -1.24 66.00 -47.09
N LEU A 19 -0.26 65.10 -46.96
CA LEU A 19 -0.50 63.78 -46.35
C LEU A 19 0.65 63.34 -45.44
N THR A 20 0.37 63.30 -44.14
CA THR A 20 1.28 62.83 -43.09
C THR A 20 1.39 61.30 -43.13
N TYR A 21 2.40 60.78 -43.81
CA TYR A 21 2.78 59.37 -43.70
C TYR A 21 3.83 59.20 -42.61
N ARG A 22 3.47 58.58 -41.49
CA ARG A 22 4.46 58.08 -40.52
C ARG A 22 5.18 56.88 -41.14
N ALA A 23 6.46 57.03 -41.44
CA ALA A 23 7.31 55.89 -41.80
C ALA A 23 7.32 54.90 -40.63
N PHE A 24 6.68 53.75 -40.81
CA PHE A 24 6.73 52.63 -39.88
C PHE A 24 8.10 51.96 -40.03
N ILE A 25 9.00 52.20 -39.10
CA ILE A 25 10.24 51.42 -38.98
C ILE A 25 9.85 50.06 -38.43
N VAL A 26 9.85 49.02 -39.27
CA VAL A 26 9.69 47.64 -38.83
C VAL A 26 10.99 47.23 -38.15
N CYS A 27 11.01 47.27 -36.82
CA CYS A 27 12.11 46.72 -36.04
C CYS A 27 12.07 45.18 -36.20
N ALA A 28 13.13 44.59 -36.75
CA ALA A 28 13.21 43.14 -36.93
C ALA A 28 13.07 42.44 -35.57
N ALA A 29 11.95 41.74 -35.36
CA ALA A 29 11.70 40.98 -34.14
C ALA A 29 12.66 39.79 -34.10
N GLN A 30 13.66 39.84 -33.22
CA GLN A 30 14.51 38.69 -32.94
C GLN A 30 13.71 37.69 -32.09
N PRO A 31 13.60 36.41 -32.49
CA PRO A 31 12.91 35.41 -31.69
C PRO A 31 13.69 35.17 -30.39
N VAL A 32 13.10 35.56 -29.26
CA VAL A 32 13.65 35.28 -27.94
C VAL A 32 13.28 33.84 -27.58
N HIS A 33 14.29 32.97 -27.46
CA HIS A 33 14.11 31.60 -27.03
C HIS A 33 13.92 31.56 -25.51
N GLN A 34 12.68 31.49 -25.04
CA GLN A 34 12.40 31.25 -23.62
C GLN A 34 12.52 29.74 -23.32
N PRO A 35 13.36 29.32 -22.35
CA PRO A 35 13.32 27.95 -21.85
C PRO A 35 12.00 27.75 -21.08
N VAL A 36 11.18 26.81 -21.54
CA VAL A 36 9.96 26.40 -20.83
C VAL A 36 10.38 25.71 -19.54
N GLN A 37 10.33 26.42 -18.43
CA GLN A 37 10.44 25.83 -17.11
C GLN A 37 9.23 24.90 -16.92
N PRO A 38 9.42 23.61 -16.58
CA PRO A 38 8.30 22.74 -16.28
C PRO A 38 7.56 23.35 -15.09
N SER A 39 6.31 23.72 -15.32
CA SER A 39 5.50 24.36 -14.29
C SER A 39 5.31 23.39 -13.13
N HIS A 40 5.60 23.86 -11.92
CA HIS A 40 5.21 23.26 -10.64
C HIS A 40 3.69 23.36 -10.44
N PHE A 41 2.89 23.21 -11.49
CA PHE A 41 1.48 22.93 -11.30
C PHE A 41 1.41 21.64 -10.50
N LEU A 42 0.65 21.67 -9.40
CA LEU A 42 0.17 20.46 -8.76
C LEU A 42 -0.43 19.59 -9.86
N ASN A 43 0.35 18.62 -10.34
CA ASN A 43 -0.18 17.50 -11.07
C ASN A 43 -0.76 16.60 -9.98
N PRO A 44 -2.09 16.53 -9.79
CA PRO A 44 -2.69 15.62 -8.82
C PRO A 44 -2.41 14.14 -9.17
N PHE A 45 -1.89 13.87 -10.36
CA PHE A 45 -1.44 12.55 -10.82
C PHE A 45 0.08 12.30 -10.71
N LYS A 46 0.87 13.28 -10.25
CA LYS A 46 2.32 13.13 -9.93
C LYS A 46 2.58 12.93 -8.45
N GLU A 47 1.56 12.66 -7.65
CA GLU A 47 1.79 12.15 -6.31
C GLU A 47 2.30 10.72 -6.45
N ALA A 48 3.63 10.61 -6.43
CA ALA A 48 4.35 9.38 -6.24
C ALA A 48 3.74 8.68 -5.02
N THR A 49 2.91 7.66 -5.28
CA THR A 49 2.67 6.49 -4.43
C THR A 49 2.97 6.69 -2.94
N LEU A 50 2.40 7.71 -2.31
CA LEU A 50 2.08 7.64 -0.90
C LEU A 50 0.77 6.88 -0.84
N GLN A 51 0.83 5.62 -1.29
CA GLN A 51 -0.14 4.63 -0.87
C GLN A 51 0.06 4.53 0.64
N HIS A 52 -0.66 5.38 1.38
CA HIS A 52 -0.94 5.10 2.77
C HIS A 52 -1.62 3.75 2.76
N THR A 53 -0.88 2.72 3.16
CA THR A 53 -1.42 1.39 3.38
C THR A 53 -2.50 1.56 4.42
N LEU A 54 -3.75 1.64 3.97
CA LEU A 54 -4.90 1.52 4.85
C LEU A 54 -4.67 0.19 5.58
N PRO A 55 -4.40 0.20 6.90
CA PRO A 55 -4.23 -1.04 7.63
C PRO A 55 -5.52 -1.82 7.39
N LEU A 56 -5.40 -2.99 6.74
CA LEU A 56 -6.49 -3.79 6.20
C LEU A 56 -7.75 -3.57 7.05
N LEU A 57 -8.67 -2.74 6.56
CA LEU A 57 -9.86 -2.40 7.31
C LEU A 57 -10.53 -3.76 7.59
N GLY A 58 -10.63 -4.11 8.87
CA GLY A 58 -11.02 -5.45 9.27
C GLY A 58 -12.33 -5.81 8.56
N ARG A 59 -12.34 -6.91 7.81
CA ARG A 59 -13.55 -7.37 7.12
C ARG A 59 -14.66 -7.49 8.16
N ILE A 60 -15.80 -6.87 7.89
CA ILE A 60 -16.94 -6.89 8.80
C ILE A 60 -17.55 -8.31 8.79
N ASP A 61 -17.69 -8.87 7.60
CA ASP A 61 -18.41 -10.13 7.35
C ASP A 61 -17.53 -11.38 7.35
N ALA A 62 -16.20 -11.23 7.41
CA ALA A 62 -15.28 -12.36 7.35
C ALA A 62 -14.15 -12.22 8.39
N PRO A 63 -13.49 -13.32 8.78
CA PRO A 63 -12.35 -13.25 9.68
C PRO A 63 -11.23 -12.39 9.08
N SER A 64 -10.67 -11.49 9.89
CA SER A 64 -9.64 -10.57 9.44
C SER A 64 -8.29 -11.26 9.26
N VAL A 65 -7.54 -10.81 8.25
CA VAL A 65 -6.19 -11.27 7.98
C VAL A 65 -5.24 -10.64 9.00
N VAL A 66 -4.45 -11.46 9.69
CA VAL A 66 -3.48 -10.98 10.69
C VAL A 66 -2.20 -10.49 9.99
N PRO A 67 -1.56 -9.40 10.47
CA PRO A 67 -0.28 -8.95 9.92
C PRO A 67 0.80 -10.04 10.02
N PRO A 68 1.60 -10.26 8.95
CA PRO A 68 2.60 -11.32 8.92
C PRO A 68 3.75 -11.09 9.91
N SER A 69 3.96 -9.85 10.37
CA SER A 69 4.93 -9.53 11.42
C SER A 69 4.65 -10.28 12.72
N LEU A 70 3.39 -10.38 13.14
CA LEU A 70 3.01 -11.08 14.37
C LEU A 70 3.21 -12.59 14.25
N LEU A 71 2.92 -13.16 13.08
CA LEU A 71 3.04 -14.60 12.82
C LEU A 71 4.49 -15.09 12.82
N LYS A 72 5.45 -14.25 12.41
CA LYS A 72 6.89 -14.61 12.35
C LYS A 72 7.48 -15.00 13.71
N HIS A 73 6.94 -14.46 14.80
CA HIS A 73 7.45 -14.71 16.15
C HIS A 73 6.91 -16.02 16.76
N ILE A 74 5.91 -16.64 16.12
CA ILE A 74 5.23 -17.83 16.64
C ILE A 74 5.99 -19.10 16.24
N ARG A 75 6.40 -19.89 17.23
CA ARG A 75 7.13 -21.15 17.02
C ARG A 75 6.26 -22.40 17.08
N CYS A 76 5.25 -22.39 17.93
CA CYS A 76 4.38 -23.55 18.17
C CYS A 76 2.93 -23.26 17.77
N TYR A 77 2.20 -24.33 17.43
CA TYR A 77 0.79 -24.24 17.07
C TYR A 77 -0.07 -23.65 18.19
N ARG A 78 0.23 -23.99 19.45
CA ARG A 78 -0.44 -23.45 20.63
C ARG A 78 -0.29 -21.93 20.75
N ALA A 79 0.90 -21.41 20.46
CA ALA A 79 1.13 -19.97 20.45
C ALA A 79 0.34 -19.27 19.32
N ALA A 80 0.11 -19.94 18.18
CA ALA A 80 -0.79 -19.42 17.13
C ALA A 80 -2.24 -19.32 17.61
N VAL A 81 -2.73 -20.36 18.30
CA VAL A 81 -4.07 -20.37 18.91
C VAL A 81 -4.21 -19.26 19.98
N ARG A 82 -3.19 -19.09 20.83
CA ARG A 82 -3.14 -18.01 21.83
C ARG A 82 -3.13 -16.62 21.18
N LEU A 83 -2.37 -16.44 20.10
CA LEU A 83 -2.38 -15.18 19.35
C LEU A 83 -3.76 -14.90 18.75
N CYS A 84 -4.38 -15.91 18.13
CA CYS A 84 -5.74 -15.84 17.60
C CYS A 84 -6.72 -15.33 18.67
N TRP A 85 -6.65 -15.90 19.87
CA TRP A 85 -7.47 -15.51 21.01
C TRP A 85 -7.17 -14.10 21.54
N ALA A 86 -5.89 -13.69 21.57
CA ALA A 86 -5.49 -12.36 21.99
C ALA A 86 -6.02 -11.28 21.02
N LEU A 87 -6.03 -11.59 19.73
CA LEU A 87 -6.50 -10.72 18.64
C LEU A 87 -8.01 -10.81 18.38
N ARG A 88 -8.78 -11.47 19.25
CA ARG A 88 -10.23 -11.57 19.09
C ARG A 88 -10.91 -10.20 18.96
N ARG A 89 -11.93 -10.10 18.11
CA ARG A 89 -12.77 -8.91 17.93
C ARG A 89 -13.58 -8.58 19.18
N ALA A 90 -14.27 -9.58 19.74
CA ALA A 90 -15.07 -9.41 20.95
C ALA A 90 -14.21 -9.58 22.22
N LYS A 91 -13.75 -8.47 22.81
CA LYS A 91 -12.91 -8.50 24.03
C LYS A 91 -13.64 -9.08 25.25
N GLY A 92 -14.97 -8.97 25.29
CA GLY A 92 -15.82 -9.52 26.36
C GLY A 92 -16.05 -11.04 26.29
N LEU A 93 -15.64 -11.71 25.21
CA LEU A 93 -15.82 -13.16 25.06
C LEU A 93 -15.00 -13.91 26.11
N ARG A 94 -15.67 -14.75 26.90
CA ARG A 94 -15.03 -15.58 27.93
C ARG A 94 -14.79 -17.00 27.42
N VAL A 95 -13.84 -17.68 28.06
CA VAL A 95 -13.54 -19.10 27.78
C VAL A 95 -14.76 -19.99 28.04
N SER A 96 -15.63 -19.62 28.99
CA SER A 96 -16.90 -20.31 29.24
C SER A 96 -17.85 -20.29 28.07
N ASP A 97 -17.80 -19.22 27.27
CA ASP A 97 -18.79 -18.93 26.23
C ASP A 97 -18.49 -19.78 24.99
N LEU A 98 -17.20 -20.04 24.72
CA LEU A 98 -16.77 -21.03 23.73
C LEU A 98 -17.42 -22.41 23.93
N GLY A 99 -17.50 -22.86 25.17
CA GLY A 99 -18.09 -24.17 25.45
C GLY A 99 -19.62 -24.18 25.46
N ARG A 100 -20.26 -23.04 25.70
CA ARG A 100 -21.71 -22.91 25.76
C ARG A 100 -22.32 -22.67 24.38
N ASP A 101 -21.73 -21.75 23.63
CA ASP A 101 -22.34 -21.18 22.43
C ASP A 101 -21.77 -21.78 21.13
N HIS A 102 -20.53 -22.28 21.17
CA HIS A 102 -19.79 -22.71 19.98
C HIS A 102 -19.47 -24.21 19.95
N GLY A 103 -20.03 -24.99 20.89
CA GLY A 103 -19.98 -26.46 20.86
C GLY A 103 -18.64 -27.08 21.25
N PHE A 104 -17.72 -26.31 21.84
CA PHE A 104 -16.48 -26.86 22.37
C PHE A 104 -16.67 -27.53 23.74
N THR A 105 -15.96 -28.63 24.02
CA THR A 105 -15.98 -29.19 25.37
C THR A 105 -15.27 -28.25 26.35
N ARG A 106 -16.01 -27.68 27.32
CA ARG A 106 -15.50 -26.69 28.28
C ARG A 106 -14.16 -27.06 28.92
N GLN A 107 -13.97 -28.33 29.28
CA GLN A 107 -12.72 -28.82 29.89
C GLN A 107 -11.51 -28.69 28.96
N HIS A 108 -11.71 -28.84 27.65
CA HIS A 108 -10.63 -28.84 26.67
C HIS A 108 -10.25 -27.43 26.22
N VAL A 109 -11.22 -26.50 26.21
CA VAL A 109 -10.95 -25.10 25.81
C VAL A 109 -9.91 -24.44 26.71
N SER A 110 -10.01 -24.66 28.03
CA SER A 110 -9.01 -24.17 28.97
C SER A 110 -7.62 -24.76 28.70
N ASP A 111 -7.54 -26.03 28.33
CA ASP A 111 -6.26 -26.67 27.97
C ASP A 111 -5.64 -26.09 26.68
N TYR A 112 -6.47 -25.64 25.73
CA TYR A 112 -5.99 -25.04 24.48
C TYR A 112 -5.35 -23.66 24.68
N LEU A 113 -5.90 -22.87 25.62
CA LEU A 113 -5.52 -21.47 25.85
C LEU A 113 -4.49 -21.28 26.97
N ASN A 114 -4.05 -22.36 27.61
CA ASN A 114 -3.01 -22.30 28.65
C ASN A 114 -1.69 -21.78 28.10
N ASP A 115 -0.94 -21.08 28.95
CA ASP A 115 0.37 -20.53 28.61
C ASP A 115 1.47 -21.59 28.50
N ASP A 116 1.29 -22.71 29.19
CA ASP A 116 2.23 -23.83 29.19
C ASP A 116 2.20 -24.64 27.89
N ASP A 117 3.37 -24.91 27.32
CA ASP A 117 3.54 -25.74 26.12
C ASP A 117 3.87 -27.22 26.44
N LEU A 118 3.34 -27.74 27.56
CA LEU A 118 3.53 -29.13 27.98
C LEU A 118 2.85 -30.11 27.00
N PRO A 119 3.51 -31.25 26.65
CA PRO A 119 2.94 -32.23 25.72
C PRO A 119 1.70 -32.94 26.25
N THR A 120 1.51 -32.96 27.57
CA THR A 120 0.32 -33.53 28.24
C THR A 120 -0.96 -32.74 27.97
N ARG A 121 -0.84 -31.44 27.65
CA ARG A 121 -2.01 -30.60 27.34
C ARG A 121 -2.59 -31.02 26.00
N ARG A 122 -3.90 -30.84 25.81
CA ARG A 122 -4.55 -31.11 24.50
C ARG A 122 -4.35 -29.94 23.56
N SER A 123 -4.12 -30.20 22.27
CA SER A 123 -4.10 -29.16 21.23
C SER A 123 -5.48 -29.00 20.61
N LEU A 124 -5.78 -27.83 20.05
CA LEU A 124 -6.99 -27.61 19.27
C LEU A 124 -7.01 -28.56 18.05
N PRO A 125 -8.05 -29.40 17.89
CA PRO A 125 -8.14 -30.33 16.75
C PRO A 125 -8.32 -29.56 15.44
N ALA A 126 -7.80 -30.13 14.34
CA ALA A 126 -7.76 -29.46 13.04
C ALA A 126 -9.16 -29.21 12.47
N GLU A 127 -10.09 -30.12 12.76
CA GLU A 127 -11.48 -30.07 12.33
C GLU A 127 -12.21 -28.85 12.90
N GLN A 128 -11.79 -28.33 14.06
CA GLN A 128 -12.46 -27.22 14.74
C GLN A 128 -11.76 -25.86 14.55
N ILE A 129 -10.70 -25.79 13.74
CA ILE A 129 -9.95 -24.55 13.51
C ILE A 129 -10.85 -23.46 12.92
N HIS A 130 -11.65 -23.81 11.92
CA HIS A 130 -12.52 -22.85 11.23
C HIS A 130 -13.55 -22.23 12.20
N LEU A 131 -14.21 -23.04 13.02
CA LEU A 131 -15.15 -22.56 14.05
C LEU A 131 -14.46 -21.62 15.04
N PHE A 132 -13.24 -21.94 15.45
CA PHE A 132 -12.49 -21.11 16.39
C PHE A 132 -12.08 -19.75 15.78
N GLU A 133 -11.67 -19.74 14.52
CA GLU A 133 -11.32 -18.53 13.77
C GLU A 133 -12.53 -17.64 13.48
N ASP A 134 -13.68 -18.23 13.21
CA ASP A 134 -14.95 -17.50 13.02
C ASP A 134 -15.34 -16.78 14.31
N VAL A 135 -15.23 -17.45 15.45
CA VAL A 135 -15.55 -16.88 16.77
C VAL A 135 -14.58 -15.77 17.17
N CYS A 136 -13.27 -15.98 16.97
CA CYS A 136 -12.28 -14.95 17.24
C CYS A 136 -12.36 -13.81 16.22
N GLY A 137 -12.86 -14.13 15.03
CA GLY A 137 -13.02 -13.22 13.91
C GLY A 137 -11.71 -12.87 13.21
N ASN A 138 -10.70 -13.75 13.26
CA ASN A 138 -9.42 -13.61 12.57
C ASN A 138 -8.91 -14.96 12.05
N THR A 139 -8.09 -14.97 11.00
CA THR A 139 -7.56 -16.20 10.36
C THR A 139 -6.13 -16.55 10.81
N ALA A 140 -5.76 -16.27 12.07
CA ALA A 140 -4.36 -16.35 12.49
C ALA A 140 -3.77 -17.77 12.43
N ILE A 141 -4.57 -18.79 12.75
CA ILE A 141 -4.15 -20.19 12.87
C ILE A 141 -3.92 -20.75 11.47
N THR A 142 -4.89 -20.57 10.58
CA THR A 142 -4.83 -21.00 9.18
C THR A 142 -3.69 -20.31 8.45
N GLN A 143 -3.47 -19.02 8.69
CA GLN A 143 -2.32 -18.30 8.12
C GLN A 143 -0.97 -18.84 8.62
N TRP A 144 -0.87 -19.13 9.92
CA TRP A 144 0.35 -19.69 10.48
C TRP A 144 0.63 -21.10 9.94
N LEU A 145 -0.41 -21.94 9.84
CA LEU A 145 -0.32 -23.27 9.25
C LEU A 145 0.11 -23.18 7.78
N ALA A 146 -0.54 -22.34 6.97
CA ALA A 146 -0.17 -22.10 5.58
C ALA A 146 1.30 -21.66 5.44
N GLY A 147 1.76 -20.75 6.31
CA GLY A 147 3.14 -20.30 6.33
C GLY A 147 4.13 -21.37 6.77
N ARG A 148 3.75 -22.27 7.69
CA ARG A 148 4.59 -23.38 8.17
C ARG A 148 4.68 -24.51 7.15
N HIS A 149 3.56 -24.84 6.50
CA HIS A 149 3.51 -25.78 5.40
C HIS A 149 4.15 -25.20 4.13
N ARG A 150 4.50 -23.90 4.13
CA ARG A 150 5.21 -23.19 3.05
C ARG A 150 4.69 -23.52 1.66
N PHE A 151 3.40 -23.85 1.54
CA PHE A 151 2.74 -24.32 0.33
C PHE A 151 3.73 -24.85 -0.73
N THR A 152 4.09 -26.12 -0.57
CA THR A 152 4.54 -27.01 -1.64
C THR A 152 3.74 -26.79 -2.94
N LEU A 153 2.50 -26.24 -2.87
CA LEU A 153 1.72 -25.72 -4.01
C LEU A 153 2.41 -24.66 -4.89
N LEU A 154 3.28 -23.76 -4.39
CA LEU A 154 3.99 -22.83 -5.28
C LEU A 154 5.06 -23.55 -6.10
N GLU A 155 5.73 -24.53 -5.50
CA GLU A 155 6.70 -25.40 -6.19
C GLU A 155 5.98 -26.37 -7.14
N GLU A 156 4.83 -26.92 -6.73
CA GLU A 156 3.96 -27.76 -7.58
C GLU A 156 3.37 -26.94 -8.74
N LEU A 157 2.86 -25.72 -8.52
CA LEU A 157 2.40 -24.84 -9.59
C LEU A 157 3.53 -24.37 -10.51
N GLN A 158 4.74 -24.16 -10.00
CA GLN A 158 5.93 -23.89 -10.82
C GLN A 158 6.32 -25.13 -11.64
N ALA A 159 6.24 -26.33 -11.07
CA ALA A 159 6.50 -27.58 -11.77
C ALA A 159 5.44 -27.87 -12.84
N GLU A 160 4.16 -27.66 -12.55
CA GLU A 160 3.06 -27.78 -13.52
C GLU A 160 3.20 -26.78 -14.67
N ARG A 161 3.55 -25.52 -14.38
CA ARG A 161 3.83 -24.51 -15.42
C ARG A 161 5.10 -24.77 -16.23
N ALA A 162 6.06 -25.51 -15.69
CA ALA A 162 7.28 -25.89 -16.42
C ALA A 162 7.08 -27.13 -17.32
N LEU A 163 6.06 -27.95 -17.04
CA LEU A 163 5.70 -29.13 -17.81
C LEU A 163 4.66 -28.85 -18.92
N ALA A 164 3.88 -27.77 -18.80
CA ALA A 164 2.90 -27.28 -19.78
C ALA A 164 3.54 -26.38 -20.84
#